data_AF-A0A2S1JWH9-F1
#
_entry.id   AF-A0A2S1JWH9-F1
#
_cell.length_a   1.000
_cell.length_b   1.000
_cell.length_c   1.000
_cell.angle_alpha   90.00
_cell.angle_beta   90.00
_cell.angle_gamma   90.00
#
_symmetry.space_group_name_H-M   'P 1'
#
loop_
_entity.id
_entity.type
_entity.pdbx_description
1 polymer ?
#
loop_
_entity_poly.entity_id
_entity_poly.type
_entity_poly.pdbx_seq_one_letter_code
_entity_poly.pdbx_strand_id
1 'polypeptide(L)'
;MPVKELDLVKIFSAEGTQVGEAPNLVISAHGATTKQIFYTKGHGGDNLFFFSPHGYSLNDPGVDSVLSGHAKYHEWIGKGKVCHNYTLSKYQGYHGTMTGQILGRITRPFIKGESYSDMQSAIDKAHSHNQMVSNLDPNNPMHQPFIAATGIKPVMTADLLTIRNRVRMDDPTLVDVLNILHRNKLHYENIYCSFCRSEVSFKNFVIGTPSWNSKNQSVST
;
A
#
# COMPACT_ATOMS: atom_id res chain seq x y z
N MET A 1 18.53 0.72 -9.79
CA MET A 1 17.15 0.31 -9.45
C MET A 1 16.97 -1.18 -9.70
N PRO A 2 16.26 -1.92 -8.85
CA PRO A 2 15.44 -3.00 -9.37
C PRO A 2 13.97 -2.72 -9.06
N VAL A 3 13.28 -2.29 -10.10
CA VAL A 3 11.82 -2.32 -10.15
C VAL A 3 11.46 -3.62 -10.86
N LYS A 4 10.55 -4.42 -10.28
CA LYS A 4 10.09 -5.66 -10.91
C LYS A 4 8.67 -5.47 -11.42
N GLU A 5 8.52 -5.54 -12.73
CA GLU A 5 7.21 -5.49 -13.38
C GLU A 5 6.66 -6.90 -13.57
N LEU A 6 5.43 -7.11 -13.12
CA LEU A 6 4.65 -8.32 -13.34
C LEU A 6 3.40 -7.95 -14.15
N ASP A 7 2.69 -8.93 -14.71
CA ASP A 7 1.58 -8.66 -15.64
C ASP A 7 0.47 -7.77 -15.05
N LEU A 8 0.23 -7.85 -13.74
CA LEU A 8 -0.84 -7.09 -13.05
C LEU A 8 -0.30 -5.98 -12.15
N VAL A 9 0.95 -6.09 -11.69
CA VAL A 9 1.48 -5.28 -10.59
C VAL A 9 2.87 -4.75 -10.90
N LYS A 10 3.22 -3.68 -10.21
CA LYS A 10 4.55 -3.09 -10.23
C LYS A 10 5.07 -3.01 -8.80
N ILE A 11 6.28 -3.53 -8.58
CA ILE A 11 6.91 -3.58 -7.26
C ILE A 11 8.18 -2.74 -7.30
N PHE A 12 8.31 -1.84 -6.33
CA PHE A 12 9.44 -0.97 -6.08
C PHE A 12 10.19 -1.48 -4.85
N SER A 13 11.51 -1.58 -4.95
CA SER A 13 12.41 -1.76 -3.82
C SER A 13 13.29 -0.51 -3.68
N ALA A 14 13.91 -0.36 -2.52
CA ALA A 14 14.86 0.71 -2.28
C ALA A 14 16.11 0.61 -3.17
N GLU A 15 16.76 1.74 -3.42
CA GLU A 15 18.05 1.77 -4.08
C GLU A 15 19.07 0.88 -3.36
N GLY A 16 19.72 -0.01 -4.13
CA GLY A 16 20.73 -0.95 -3.61
C GLY A 16 20.17 -2.27 -3.07
N THR A 17 18.85 -2.46 -3.01
CA THR A 17 18.22 -3.72 -2.58
C THR A 17 17.48 -4.39 -3.73
N GLN A 18 17.21 -5.69 -3.66
CA GLN A 18 16.40 -6.43 -4.64
C GLN A 18 14.94 -6.61 -4.18
N VAL A 19 14.00 -6.65 -5.14
CA VAL A 19 12.60 -6.97 -4.86
C VAL A 19 12.49 -8.34 -4.21
N GLY A 20 11.83 -8.39 -3.06
CA GLY A 20 11.63 -9.59 -2.24
C GLY A 20 12.69 -9.79 -1.15
N GLU A 21 13.70 -8.94 -1.04
CA GLU A 21 14.65 -8.98 0.09
C GLU A 21 14.06 -8.35 1.36
N ALA A 22 13.15 -7.39 1.22
CA ALA A 22 12.47 -6.79 2.36
C ALA A 22 11.46 -7.77 2.97
N PRO A 23 11.36 -7.88 4.31
CA PRO A 23 10.39 -8.77 4.96
C PRO A 23 8.95 -8.26 4.85
N ASN A 24 8.78 -6.97 4.59
CA ASN A 24 7.47 -6.31 4.53
C ASN A 24 7.14 -5.88 3.09
N LEU A 25 5.85 -5.87 2.74
CA LEU A 25 5.32 -5.30 1.51
C LEU A 25 4.21 -4.32 1.85
N VAL A 26 4.21 -3.12 1.27
CA VAL A 26 3.08 -2.21 1.32
C VAL A 26 2.34 -2.28 -0.02
N ILE A 27 1.04 -2.56 0.00
CA ILE A 27 0.17 -2.45 -1.17
C ILE A 27 -0.53 -1.10 -1.10
N SER A 28 -0.18 -0.18 -2.01
CA SER A 28 -0.86 1.11 -2.19
C SER A 28 -1.67 1.08 -3.49
N ALA A 29 -3.00 1.08 -3.36
CA ALA A 29 -3.94 1.01 -4.47
C ALA A 29 -5.32 1.60 -4.10
N HIS A 30 -6.20 1.70 -5.08
CA HIS A 30 -7.63 1.74 -4.79
C HIS A 30 -8.12 0.32 -4.49
N GLY A 31 -9.17 0.23 -3.67
CA GLY A 31 -9.74 -1.03 -3.24
C GLY A 31 -11.26 -0.99 -3.24
N ALA A 32 -11.87 -2.11 -3.59
CA ALA A 32 -13.31 -2.30 -3.67
C ALA A 32 -13.63 -3.69 -3.14
N THR A 33 -14.54 -3.81 -2.18
CA THR A 33 -14.89 -5.15 -1.69
C THR A 33 -15.64 -5.95 -2.74
N THR A 34 -15.37 -7.25 -2.75
CA THR A 34 -16.07 -8.24 -3.56
C THR A 34 -16.91 -9.14 -2.66
N LYS A 35 -17.82 -9.92 -3.26
CA LYS A 35 -18.56 -10.97 -2.53
C LYS A 35 -17.70 -12.20 -2.21
N GLN A 36 -16.45 -12.24 -2.66
CA GLN A 36 -15.57 -13.40 -2.50
C GLN A 36 -14.77 -13.29 -1.21
N ILE A 37 -14.44 -14.46 -0.67
CA ILE A 37 -13.49 -14.65 0.43
C ILE A 37 -12.41 -15.64 -0.04
N PHE A 38 -11.26 -15.62 0.62
CA PHE A 38 -10.18 -16.58 0.39
C PHE A 38 -9.48 -16.92 1.70
N TYR A 39 -8.74 -18.03 1.75
CA TYR A 39 -7.89 -18.38 2.88
C TYR A 39 -6.48 -17.84 2.64
N THR A 40 -5.84 -17.23 3.62
CA THR A 40 -4.49 -16.65 3.46
C THR A 40 -3.38 -17.70 3.27
N LYS A 41 -3.65 -19.00 3.46
CA LYS A 41 -2.68 -20.09 3.25
C LYS A 41 -2.44 -20.33 1.76
N GLY A 42 -1.16 -20.43 1.37
CA GLY A 42 -0.77 -20.81 0.00
C GLY A 42 -0.58 -19.62 -0.94
N HIS A 43 -0.46 -18.41 -0.41
CA HIS A 43 -0.21 -17.19 -1.17
C HIS A 43 1.07 -16.50 -0.71
N GLY A 44 1.54 -15.47 -1.43
CA GLY A 44 2.86 -14.82 -1.21
C GLY A 44 2.96 -13.92 0.02
N GLY A 45 2.23 -14.22 1.09
CA GLY A 45 2.19 -13.45 2.32
C GLY A 45 1.69 -14.26 3.52
N ASP A 46 2.29 -14.06 4.70
CA ASP A 46 1.85 -14.72 5.93
C ASP A 46 0.84 -13.88 6.72
N ASN A 47 1.04 -12.57 6.81
CA ASN A 47 0.19 -11.66 7.57
C ASN A 47 -0.36 -10.53 6.69
N LEU A 48 -1.65 -10.24 6.81
CA LEU A 48 -2.30 -9.11 6.14
C LEU A 48 -2.74 -8.08 7.19
N PHE A 49 -2.29 -6.83 7.03
CA PHE A 49 -2.62 -5.71 7.90
C PHE A 49 -3.45 -4.68 7.13
N PHE A 50 -4.67 -4.39 7.56
CA PHE A 50 -5.56 -3.47 6.89
C PHE A 50 -5.70 -2.16 7.67
N PHE A 51 -5.55 -1.03 6.99
CA PHE A 51 -5.61 0.29 7.63
C PHE A 51 -7.02 0.84 7.89
N SER A 52 -8.05 0.17 7.39
CA SER A 52 -9.46 0.48 7.65
C SER A 52 -10.25 -0.80 8.00
N PRO A 53 -11.40 -0.68 8.69
CA PRO A 53 -12.33 -1.80 8.83
C PRO A 53 -12.94 -2.20 7.47
N HIS A 54 -13.38 -3.44 7.35
CA HIS A 54 -14.18 -3.87 6.20
C HIS A 54 -15.48 -3.06 6.11
N GLY A 55 -15.85 -2.62 4.90
CA GLY A 55 -17.00 -1.74 4.65
C GLY A 55 -16.67 -0.25 4.66
N TYR A 56 -15.43 0.13 5.02
CA TYR A 56 -15.03 1.54 5.13
C TYR A 56 -14.13 1.96 3.97
N SER A 57 -14.31 3.21 3.54
CA SER A 57 -13.33 3.90 2.70
C SER A 57 -12.14 4.30 3.57
N LEU A 58 -10.92 4.16 3.06
CA LEU A 58 -9.72 4.59 3.77
C LEU A 58 -9.38 6.03 3.35
N ASN A 59 -9.28 6.94 4.31
CA ASN A 59 -8.59 8.20 4.09
C ASN A 59 -7.11 7.89 3.92
N ASP A 60 -6.58 8.14 2.72
CA ASP A 60 -5.23 7.74 2.35
C ASP A 60 -4.20 8.25 3.37
N PRO A 61 -3.52 7.35 4.11
CA PRO A 61 -2.51 7.76 5.08
C PRO A 61 -1.26 8.35 4.41
N GLY A 62 -1.01 8.01 3.13
CA GLY A 62 0.26 8.17 2.44
C GLY A 62 1.28 7.11 2.85
N VAL A 63 2.10 6.67 1.88
CA VAL A 63 3.11 5.61 2.10
C VAL A 63 4.10 5.98 3.22
N ASP A 64 4.57 7.22 3.27
CA ASP A 64 5.47 7.72 4.33
C ASP A 64 4.89 7.46 5.73
N SER A 65 3.57 7.66 5.92
CA SER A 65 2.90 7.45 7.19
C SER A 65 2.78 5.97 7.55
N VAL A 66 2.66 5.09 6.54
CA VAL A 66 2.65 3.64 6.73
C VAL A 66 4.04 3.16 7.14
N LEU A 67 5.07 3.56 6.40
CA LEU A 67 6.46 3.15 6.66
C LEU A 67 6.96 3.62 8.03
N SER A 68 6.60 4.84 8.44
CA SER A 68 6.99 5.41 9.73
C SER A 68 6.12 4.93 10.92
N GLY A 69 5.06 4.16 10.68
CA GLY A 69 4.16 3.68 11.74
C GLY A 69 3.19 4.74 12.30
N HIS A 70 3.13 5.93 11.70
CA HIS A 70 2.14 6.95 12.06
C HIS A 70 0.72 6.54 11.68
N ALA A 71 0.56 5.79 10.58
CA ALA A 71 -0.69 5.13 10.26
C ALA A 71 -0.77 3.82 11.05
N LYS A 72 -1.92 3.55 11.68
CA LYS A 72 -2.14 2.32 12.44
C LYS A 72 -3.05 1.39 11.65
N TYR A 73 -2.70 0.11 11.55
CA TYR A 73 -3.63 -0.87 11.02
C TYR A 73 -4.79 -1.05 11.99
N HIS A 74 -5.98 -1.28 11.44
CA HIS A 74 -7.19 -1.57 12.20
C HIS A 74 -7.38 -3.08 12.39
N GLU A 75 -7.05 -3.88 11.37
CA GLU A 75 -7.25 -5.33 11.39
C GLU A 75 -5.98 -6.05 10.95
N TRP A 76 -5.69 -7.17 11.62
CA TRP A 76 -4.64 -8.10 11.25
C TRP A 76 -5.24 -9.49 11.01
N ILE A 77 -4.94 -10.07 9.86
CA ILE A 77 -5.35 -11.42 9.47
C ILE A 77 -4.09 -12.26 9.27
N GLY A 78 -3.89 -13.24 10.15
CA GLY A 78 -2.75 -14.15 10.09
C GLY A 78 -2.91 -15.29 9.08
N LYS A 79 -1.84 -16.08 8.93
CA LYS A 79 -1.75 -17.22 8.01
C LYS A 79 -2.83 -18.27 8.26
N GLY A 80 -3.45 -18.75 7.18
CA GLY A 80 -4.50 -19.77 7.21
C GLY A 80 -5.87 -19.31 7.69
N LYS A 81 -6.05 -17.99 7.91
CA LYS A 81 -7.35 -17.41 8.25
C LYS A 81 -8.12 -16.98 7.00
N VAL A 82 -9.42 -16.79 7.15
CA VAL A 82 -10.29 -16.29 6.08
C VAL A 82 -10.10 -14.78 5.95
N CYS A 83 -10.04 -14.30 4.72
CA CYS A 83 -9.95 -12.89 4.37
C CYS A 83 -11.00 -12.56 3.31
N HIS A 84 -11.61 -11.38 3.42
CA HIS A 84 -12.41 -10.81 2.33
C HIS A 84 -11.51 -10.50 1.13
N ASN A 85 -12.05 -10.69 -0.06
CA ASN A 85 -11.34 -10.35 -1.29
C ASN A 85 -11.73 -8.94 -1.76
N TYR A 86 -10.77 -8.23 -2.35
CA TYR A 86 -10.92 -6.86 -2.79
C TYR A 86 -10.42 -6.72 -4.22
N THR A 87 -11.18 -6.10 -5.10
CA THR A 87 -10.67 -5.64 -6.39
C THR A 87 -9.75 -4.46 -6.15
N LEU A 88 -8.57 -4.49 -6.77
CA LEU A 88 -7.52 -3.50 -6.63
C LEU A 88 -7.27 -2.81 -7.96
N SER A 89 -7.25 -1.48 -7.96
CA SER A 89 -7.00 -0.68 -9.17
C SER A 89 -5.99 0.43 -8.92
N LYS A 90 -5.42 0.97 -9.99
CA LYS A 90 -4.37 1.99 -9.90
C LYS A 90 -4.93 3.34 -9.42
N TYR A 91 -4.17 4.04 -8.59
CA TYR A 91 -4.32 5.49 -8.39
C TYR A 91 -4.16 6.25 -9.72
N GLN A 92 -5.22 6.93 -10.19
CA GLN A 92 -5.15 7.76 -11.39
C GLN A 92 -4.60 9.15 -11.04
N GLY A 93 -3.34 9.42 -11.37
CA GLY A 93 -2.83 10.79 -11.51
C GLY A 93 -3.30 11.39 -12.85
N TYR A 94 -3.93 12.55 -12.80
CA TYR A 94 -4.38 13.29 -13.98
C TYR A 94 -3.18 13.85 -14.77
N HIS A 95 -2.94 13.36 -15.99
CA HIS A 95 -2.20 14.10 -17.03
C HIS A 95 -3.18 14.34 -18.17
N GLY A 96 -3.70 15.56 -18.26
CA GLY A 96 -4.72 15.94 -19.24
C GLY A 96 -4.16 16.15 -20.65
N THR A 97 -4.96 15.85 -21.67
CA THR A 97 -5.31 16.76 -22.77
C THR A 97 -6.53 16.21 -23.51
N MET A 98 -7.38 17.13 -23.95
CA MET A 98 -8.62 16.91 -24.69
C MET A 98 -8.45 15.97 -25.89
N THR A 99 -9.24 14.90 -25.94
CA THR A 99 -10.12 14.45 -27.05
C THR A 99 -10.36 12.94 -26.98
N GLY A 100 -11.63 12.56 -26.87
CA GLY A 100 -12.12 11.44 -27.68
C GLY A 100 -12.03 10.00 -27.17
N GLN A 101 -11.95 9.74 -25.86
CA GLN A 101 -12.41 8.45 -25.32
C GLN A 101 -13.36 8.66 -24.14
N ILE A 102 -14.62 8.85 -24.49
CA ILE A 102 -15.77 8.70 -23.60
C ILE A 102 -15.87 7.22 -23.21
N LEU A 103 -15.03 6.80 -22.26
CA LEU A 103 -15.30 5.76 -21.27
C LEU A 103 -14.64 6.24 -19.97
N GLY A 104 -15.00 7.47 -19.58
CA GLY A 104 -14.74 8.00 -18.25
C GLY A 104 -15.45 7.11 -17.23
N ARG A 105 -14.71 6.18 -16.62
CA ARG A 105 -15.05 5.63 -15.32
C ARG A 105 -14.93 6.77 -14.29
N ILE A 106 -15.97 7.59 -14.28
CA ILE A 106 -16.43 8.47 -13.20
C ILE A 106 -15.30 9.26 -12.53
N THR A 107 -14.95 10.36 -13.19
CA THR A 107 -14.24 11.50 -12.62
C THR A 107 -15.03 12.11 -11.47
N ARG A 108 -14.59 11.85 -10.24
CA ARG A 108 -14.51 12.91 -9.22
C ARG A 108 -13.03 13.25 -8.98
N PRO A 109 -12.70 14.54 -8.81
CA PRO A 109 -11.33 15.02 -8.65
C PRO A 109 -10.91 14.80 -7.19
N PHE A 110 -10.34 13.64 -6.85
CA PHE A 110 -9.87 13.42 -5.49
C PHE A 110 -8.52 12.72 -5.46
N ILE A 111 -7.56 13.51 -4.95
CA ILE A 111 -6.24 13.15 -4.43
C ILE A 111 -5.16 12.98 -5.52
N LYS A 112 -4.12 13.79 -5.35
CA LYS A 112 -2.82 13.76 -6.05
C LYS A 112 -2.32 12.32 -6.09
N GLY A 113 -2.60 11.60 -7.18
CA GLY A 113 -2.23 10.19 -7.29
C GLY A 113 -0.72 10.04 -7.16
N GLU A 114 -0.28 9.15 -6.27
CA GLU A 114 1.13 8.79 -6.13
C GLU A 114 1.63 8.28 -7.50
N SER A 115 2.50 9.06 -8.12
CA SER A 115 3.20 8.66 -9.33
C SER A 115 4.19 7.53 -9.00
N TYR A 116 4.66 6.78 -10.00
CA TYR A 116 5.72 5.80 -9.76
C TYR A 116 7.00 6.44 -9.20
N SER A 117 7.27 7.72 -9.52
CA SER A 117 8.34 8.49 -8.90
C SER A 117 8.08 8.78 -7.42
N ASP A 118 6.84 9.05 -7.03
CA ASP A 118 6.50 9.25 -5.61
C ASP A 118 6.68 7.95 -4.82
N MET A 119 6.23 6.82 -5.40
CA MET A 119 6.40 5.49 -4.85
C MET A 119 7.87 5.13 -4.62
N GLN A 120 8.71 5.35 -5.64
CA GLN A 120 10.15 5.14 -5.53
C GLN A 120 10.79 6.09 -4.50
N SER A 121 10.41 7.37 -4.52
CA SER A 121 10.96 8.36 -3.58
C SER A 121 10.63 8.02 -2.12
N ALA A 122 9.42 7.52 -1.84
CA ALA A 122 9.03 7.12 -0.50
C ALA A 122 9.90 5.97 0.04
N ILE A 123 10.16 4.94 -0.79
CA ILE A 123 10.96 3.80 -0.36
C ILE A 123 12.46 4.14 -0.24
N ASP A 124 12.98 4.97 -1.14
CA ASP A 124 14.38 5.43 -1.08
C ASP A 124 14.63 6.33 0.13
N LYS A 125 13.66 7.19 0.46
CA LYS A 125 13.70 8.02 1.66
C LYS A 125 13.68 7.18 2.94
N ALA A 126 12.82 6.17 3.01
CA ALA A 126 12.76 5.26 4.16
C ALA A 126 14.07 4.46 4.33
N HIS A 127 14.64 3.98 3.23
CA HIS A 127 15.92 3.28 3.24
C HIS A 127 17.08 4.20 3.67
N SER A 128 17.17 5.39 3.09
CA SER A 128 18.19 6.39 3.45
C SER A 128 18.08 6.80 4.92
N HIS A 129 16.85 6.94 5.43
CA HIS A 129 16.58 7.19 6.85
C HIS A 129 17.10 6.05 7.72
N ASN A 130 16.83 4.79 7.36
CA ASN A 130 17.33 3.64 8.10
C ASN A 130 18.86 3.52 8.07
N GLN A 131 19.51 3.82 6.94
CA GLN A 131 20.97 3.88 6.84
C GLN A 131 21.56 4.97 7.75
N MET A 132 20.93 6.16 7.77
CA MET A 132 21.33 7.23 8.68
C MET A 132 21.21 6.77 10.14
N VAL A 133 20.08 6.18 10.52
CA VAL A 133 19.84 5.68 11.88
C VAL A 133 20.85 4.59 12.26
N SER A 134 21.19 3.67 11.37
CA SER A 134 22.16 2.60 11.65
C SER A 134 23.58 3.13 11.87
N ASN A 135 23.92 4.29 11.33
CA ASN A 135 25.22 4.93 11.52
C ASN A 135 25.31 5.70 12.86
N LEU A 136 24.20 5.86 13.57
CA LEU A 136 24.15 6.51 14.88
C LEU A 136 24.37 5.49 16.00
N ASP A 137 25.55 5.54 16.64
CA ASP A 137 25.81 4.80 17.89
C ASP A 137 25.18 5.52 19.11
N PRO A 138 24.19 4.93 19.81
CA PRO A 138 23.57 5.53 21.00
C PRO A 138 24.53 5.66 22.20
N ASN A 139 25.65 4.93 22.21
CA ASN A 139 26.66 5.01 23.27
C ASN A 139 27.76 6.04 22.96
N ASN A 140 27.77 6.63 21.76
CA ASN A 140 28.74 7.66 21.40
C ASN A 140 28.30 9.04 21.93
N PRO A 141 29.09 9.72 22.80
CA PRO A 141 28.75 11.02 23.37
C PRO A 141 28.47 12.12 22.33
N MET A 142 29.01 12.01 21.12
CA MET A 142 28.76 12.97 20.03
C MET A 142 27.39 12.77 19.37
N HIS A 143 26.85 11.55 19.37
CA HIS A 143 25.55 11.24 18.76
C HIS A 143 24.38 11.43 19.75
N GLN A 144 24.63 11.27 21.06
CA GLN A 144 23.61 11.35 22.09
C GLN A 144 22.76 12.64 22.06
N PRO A 145 23.34 13.86 21.92
CA PRO A 145 22.54 15.08 21.86
C PRO A 145 21.57 15.09 20.68
N PHE A 146 22.01 14.61 19.51
CA PHE A 146 21.19 14.55 18.31
C PHE A 146 20.06 13.51 18.45
N ILE A 147 20.38 12.30 18.94
CA ILE A 147 19.38 11.24 19.16
C ILE A 147 18.33 11.70 20.17
N ALA A 148 18.75 12.31 21.28
CA ALA A 148 17.85 12.79 22.31
C ALA A 148 16.94 13.94 21.81
N ALA A 149 17.50 14.88 21.03
CA ALA A 149 16.73 16.02 20.52
C ALA A 149 15.75 15.63 19.41
N THR A 150 16.11 14.68 18.54
CA THR A 150 15.29 14.29 17.39
C THR A 150 14.34 13.13 17.69
N GLY A 151 14.65 12.31 18.69
CA GLY A 151 13.92 11.07 18.94
C GLY A 151 13.94 10.12 17.75
N ILE A 152 14.99 10.18 16.91
CA ILE A 152 15.07 9.46 15.64
C ILE A 152 14.96 7.94 15.89
N LYS A 153 14.10 7.28 15.11
CA LYS A 153 13.85 5.83 15.17
C LYS A 153 13.90 5.25 13.77
N PRO A 154 14.32 3.98 13.59
CA PRO A 154 14.22 3.33 12.31
C PRO A 154 12.75 3.21 11.88
N VAL A 155 12.52 3.26 10.58
CA VAL A 155 11.21 3.04 9.96
C VAL A 155 11.15 1.65 9.35
N MET A 156 9.96 1.22 8.94
CA MET A 156 9.76 -0.09 8.33
C MET A 156 10.56 -0.23 7.02
N THR A 157 11.40 -1.26 6.93
CA THR A 157 11.99 -1.69 5.64
C THR A 157 10.96 -2.53 4.89
N ALA A 158 10.55 -2.07 3.71
CA ALA A 158 9.52 -2.72 2.91
C ALA A 158 9.82 -2.62 1.41
N ASP A 159 9.17 -3.46 0.62
CA ASP A 159 8.89 -3.18 -0.79
C ASP A 159 7.52 -2.47 -0.91
N LEU A 160 7.30 -1.82 -2.04
CA LEU A 160 6.05 -1.11 -2.32
C LEU A 160 5.43 -1.62 -3.62
N LEU A 161 4.18 -2.06 -3.55
CA LEU A 161 3.42 -2.60 -4.67
C LEU A 161 2.26 -1.68 -5.03
N THR A 162 2.09 -1.45 -6.33
CA THR A 162 0.87 -0.84 -6.88
C THR A 162 0.35 -1.61 -8.10
N ILE A 163 -0.88 -1.30 -8.51
CA ILE A 163 -1.55 -1.94 -9.64
C ILE A 163 -1.17 -1.25 -10.95
N ARG A 164 -0.91 -2.02 -12.00
CA ARG A 164 -0.64 -1.47 -13.33
C ARG A 164 -1.93 -0.98 -13.97
N ASN A 165 -1.86 0.19 -14.62
CA ASN A 165 -2.95 0.61 -15.51
C ASN A 165 -2.90 -0.23 -16.78
N ARG A 166 -4.00 -0.90 -17.12
CA ARG A 166 -4.13 -1.70 -18.33
C ARG A 166 -5.46 -1.41 -18.99
N VAL A 167 -5.38 -1.00 -20.25
CA VAL A 167 -6.56 -0.69 -21.06
C VAL A 167 -7.26 -2.00 -21.41
N ARG A 168 -8.58 -2.08 -21.17
CA ARG A 168 -9.46 -3.23 -21.49
C ARG A 168 -9.13 -4.53 -20.74
N MET A 169 -8.52 -4.44 -19.57
CA MET A 169 -8.36 -5.61 -18.68
C MET A 169 -9.08 -5.38 -17.37
N ASP A 170 -9.57 -6.46 -16.79
CA ASP A 170 -10.17 -6.40 -15.45
C ASP A 170 -9.10 -6.08 -14.40
N ASP A 171 -9.57 -5.36 -13.37
CA ASP A 171 -8.78 -5.02 -12.20
C ASP A 171 -8.52 -6.31 -11.38
N PRO A 172 -7.26 -6.60 -11.00
CA PRO A 172 -6.94 -7.79 -10.21
C PRO A 172 -7.60 -7.74 -8.84
N THR A 173 -7.85 -8.90 -8.25
CA THR A 173 -8.23 -8.96 -6.83
C THR A 173 -7.01 -9.10 -5.92
N LEU A 174 -7.18 -8.88 -4.61
CA LEU A 174 -6.12 -9.07 -3.61
C LEU A 174 -5.57 -10.50 -3.69
N VAL A 175 -6.42 -11.52 -3.78
CA VAL A 175 -5.93 -12.90 -3.92
C VAL A 175 -5.17 -13.12 -5.23
N ASP A 176 -5.53 -12.45 -6.33
CA ASP A 176 -4.77 -12.53 -7.58
C ASP A 176 -3.36 -11.93 -7.42
N VAL A 177 -3.27 -10.78 -6.73
CA VAL A 177 -1.98 -10.14 -6.41
C VAL A 177 -1.13 -11.08 -5.54
N LEU A 178 -1.69 -11.65 -4.48
CA LEU A 178 -0.95 -12.56 -3.60
C LEU A 178 -0.53 -13.86 -4.31
N ASN A 179 -1.36 -14.36 -5.24
CA ASN A 179 -1.01 -15.48 -6.12
C ASN A 179 0.10 -15.14 -7.10
N ILE A 180 0.16 -13.90 -7.60
CA ILE A 180 1.25 -13.44 -8.45
C ILE A 180 2.57 -13.39 -7.69
N LEU A 181 2.56 -12.87 -6.47
CA LEU A 181 3.74 -12.89 -5.61
C LEU A 181 4.25 -14.33 -5.42
N HIS A 182 3.35 -15.23 -5.01
CA HIS A 182 3.66 -16.64 -4.80
C HIS A 182 4.27 -17.31 -6.05
N ARG A 183 3.61 -17.17 -7.22
CA ARG A 183 4.08 -17.75 -8.49
C ARG A 183 5.44 -17.21 -8.92
N ASN A 184 5.76 -15.96 -8.55
CA ASN A 184 7.04 -15.32 -8.83
C ASN A 184 8.10 -15.56 -7.74
N LYS A 185 7.83 -16.49 -6.81
CA LYS A 185 8.70 -16.83 -5.67
C LYS A 185 9.02 -15.61 -4.77
N LEU A 186 8.08 -14.66 -4.72
CA LEU A 186 8.12 -13.54 -3.79
C LEU A 186 7.22 -13.88 -2.61
N HIS A 187 7.78 -13.86 -1.41
CA HIS A 187 7.06 -14.14 -0.18
C HIS A 187 7.43 -13.08 0.85
N TYR A 188 6.43 -12.44 1.44
CA TYR A 188 6.60 -11.42 2.46
C TYR A 188 6.03 -11.91 3.79
N GLU A 189 6.71 -11.61 4.89
CA GLU A 189 6.21 -11.93 6.23
C GLU A 189 4.96 -11.11 6.54
N ASN A 190 5.01 -9.82 6.20
CA ASN A 190 3.95 -8.86 6.51
C ASN A 190 3.55 -8.06 5.27
N ILE A 191 2.26 -8.06 4.96
CA ILE A 191 1.68 -7.29 3.87
C ILE A 191 0.72 -6.25 4.43
N TYR A 192 1.03 -4.98 4.17
CA TYR A 192 0.33 -3.81 4.65
C TYR A 192 -0.59 -3.27 3.54
N CYS A 193 -1.89 -3.46 3.71
CA CYS A 193 -2.93 -3.14 2.74
C CYS A 193 -3.45 -1.71 2.95
N SER A 194 -2.91 -0.76 2.18
CA SER A 194 -3.35 0.64 2.14
C SER A 194 -4.29 0.88 0.96
N PHE A 195 -5.56 0.50 1.14
CA PHE A 195 -6.64 0.72 0.17
C PHE A 195 -8.02 0.69 0.84
N CYS A 196 -9.05 1.19 0.14
CA CYS A 196 -10.43 1.16 0.61
C CYS A 196 -10.99 -0.27 0.68
N ARG A 197 -11.86 -0.54 1.67
CA ARG A 197 -12.47 -1.87 1.89
C ARG A 197 -13.99 -1.85 1.81
N SER A 198 -14.54 -0.76 1.28
CA SER A 198 -15.97 -0.50 1.06
C SER A 198 -16.44 -1.04 -0.30
N GLU A 199 -17.75 -1.16 -0.46
CA GLU A 199 -18.37 -1.42 -1.77
C GLU A 199 -18.30 -0.18 -2.66
N VAL A 200 -18.20 -0.42 -3.97
CA VAL A 200 -18.32 0.63 -4.99
C VAL A 200 -19.57 0.32 -5.80
N SER A 201 -20.71 0.96 -5.47
CA SER A 201 -21.95 0.73 -6.22
C SER A 201 -21.97 1.52 -7.53
N PHE A 202 -22.11 0.82 -8.66
CA PHE A 202 -22.29 1.41 -10.00
C PHE A 202 -23.73 1.87 -10.28
N LYS A 203 -24.69 1.57 -9.39
CA LYS A 203 -26.05 2.11 -9.42
C LYS A 203 -26.26 2.92 -8.14
N ASN A 204 -26.43 4.23 -8.29
CA ASN A 204 -26.56 5.24 -7.24
C ASN A 204 -25.22 5.71 -6.64
N PHE A 205 -24.69 6.77 -7.26
CA PHE A 205 -24.50 8.07 -6.62
C PHE A 205 -24.53 8.04 -5.08
N VAL A 206 -23.36 8.10 -4.44
CA VAL A 206 -23.13 8.46 -3.03
C VAL A 206 -24.16 7.89 -2.05
N ILE A 207 -23.91 6.69 -1.51
CA ILE A 207 -24.52 6.29 -0.24
C ILE A 207 -23.41 5.94 0.75
N GLY A 208 -23.06 6.93 1.59
CA GLY A 208 -22.83 6.74 3.02
C GLY A 208 -21.76 5.78 3.53
N THR A 209 -20.81 5.27 2.73
CA THR A 209 -19.74 4.44 3.30
C THR A 209 -18.88 5.31 4.23
N PRO A 210 -18.85 5.01 5.53
CA PRO A 210 -18.08 5.80 6.48
C PRO A 210 -16.60 5.80 6.07
N SER A 211 -15.97 6.97 6.13
CA SER A 211 -14.53 7.08 5.87
C SER A 211 -13.75 6.82 7.16
N TRP A 212 -12.63 6.11 7.06
CA TRP A 212 -11.78 5.76 8.18
C TRP A 212 -10.45 6.49 8.10
N ASN A 213 -10.07 7.18 9.18
CA ASN A 213 -8.75 7.77 9.33
C ASN A 213 -7.84 6.84 10.13
N SER A 214 -6.86 6.23 9.47
CA SER A 214 -5.95 5.28 10.10
C SER A 214 -4.93 5.90 11.05
N LYS A 215 -4.65 7.20 10.94
CA LYS A 215 -3.76 7.93 11.87
C LYS A 215 -4.44 8.12 13.23
N ASN A 216 -5.74 8.39 13.20
CA ASN A 216 -6.55 8.67 14.39
C ASN A 216 -7.38 7.46 14.87
N GLN A 217 -7.46 6.39 14.08
CA GLN A 217 -8.32 5.22 14.33
C GLN A 217 -9.78 5.61 14.57
N SER A 218 -10.33 6.44 13.69
CA SER A 218 -11.69 6.97 13.84
C SER A 218 -12.41 7.12 12.51
N VAL A 219 -13.74 7.18 12.58
CA VAL A 219 -14.57 7.59 11.46
C VAL A 219 -14.35 9.07 11.20
N SER A 220 -14.11 9.44 9.95
CA SER A 220 -14.00 10.82 9.51
C SER A 220 -15.37 11.33 9.09
N THR A 221 -15.79 12.42 9.73
CA THR A 221 -16.99 13.20 9.39
C THR A 221 -16.74 14.07 8.17
#